data_AF-A0A182F1C6-F1
#
_entry.id   AF-A0A182F1C6-F1
#
_cell.length_a   1.000
_cell.length_b   1.000
_cell.length_c   1.000
_cell.angle_alpha   90.00
_cell.angle_beta   90.00
_cell.angle_gamma   90.00
#
_symmetry.space_group_name_H-M   'P 1'
#
loop_
_entity.id
_entity.type
_entity.pdbx_description
1 polymer ?
#
loop_
_entity_poly.entity_id
_entity_poly.type
_entity_poly.pdbx_seq_one_letter_code
_entity_poly.pdbx_strand_id
1 'polypeptide(L)'
;MRQSKEYAPVSSARLIFQNLDEYASSLSDPKGCHKSSQLKDLQGYVLQTSFIPSEADMRVIHTIMQTITSERNASFRQSFGLQASDLLNLSTSFNWQFTLLSLGPHEYATCFLVPRAAQIPIGYILVKPFDTSTWCCVVLSGTVVVLLLKRFGQSVNRSVPRALLTLLQCVFSSPNRISRSHFERRILTICMVSCLVLASSYQSIIVSLISNPAFYPELDTEAHINSSCALLMGNDNELGGMHFRNTFVDRASFKAGSSCVCSSCRLERFIRDHPQITTLYRISNLRMHPFPMLLALVDAHYPPFNALVEFYLARFLEAGITGKLLSDGKLKLSNNEKHARRVAQDPAG
;
A
#
# COMPACT_ATOMS: atom_id res chain seq x y z
N MET A 1 -13.13 59.38 -38.21
CA MET A 1 -13.91 59.37 -36.95
C MET A 1 -14.96 58.26 -37.00
N ARG A 2 -14.73 57.12 -36.34
CA ARG A 2 -15.74 56.29 -35.65
C ARG A 2 -15.05 55.04 -35.07
N GLN A 3 -14.79 55.17 -33.78
CA GLN A 3 -14.76 54.16 -32.70
C GLN A 3 -14.24 52.75 -33.02
N SER A 4 -13.00 52.55 -32.57
CA SER A 4 -12.46 51.27 -32.10
C SER A 4 -13.36 50.72 -30.97
N LYS A 5 -13.86 49.49 -31.12
CA LYS A 5 -14.42 48.72 -30.00
C LYS A 5 -13.29 47.95 -29.35
N GLU A 6 -12.92 48.44 -28.18
CA GLU A 6 -12.02 47.83 -27.21
C GLU A 6 -12.64 46.51 -26.72
N TYR A 7 -12.01 45.39 -27.07
CA TYR A 7 -12.36 44.07 -26.54
C TYR A 7 -11.77 43.94 -25.14
N ALA A 8 -12.63 43.83 -24.13
CA ALA A 8 -12.21 43.47 -22.78
C ALA A 8 -11.66 42.03 -22.76
N PRO A 9 -10.57 41.74 -22.01
CA PRO A 9 -10.06 40.39 -21.86
C PRO A 9 -11.06 39.55 -21.06
N VAL A 10 -11.50 38.43 -21.66
CA VAL A 10 -12.31 37.40 -21.00
C VAL A 10 -11.39 36.69 -19.99
N SER A 11 -11.53 37.03 -18.70
CA SER A 11 -10.84 36.31 -17.63
C SER A 11 -11.41 34.90 -17.52
N SER A 12 -10.59 33.90 -17.89
CA SER A 12 -10.93 32.49 -17.81
C SER A 12 -10.22 31.86 -16.61
N ALA A 13 -10.95 31.63 -15.53
CA ALA A 13 -10.46 30.87 -14.38
C ALA A 13 -10.47 29.37 -14.72
N ARG A 14 -9.29 28.73 -14.61
CA ARG A 14 -9.12 27.28 -14.72
C ARG A 14 -8.83 26.71 -13.34
N LEU A 15 -9.15 25.44 -13.11
CA LEU A 15 -8.85 24.72 -11.86
C LEU A 15 -8.03 23.49 -12.18
N ILE A 16 -7.00 23.19 -11.41
CA ILE A 16 -6.00 22.15 -11.67
C ILE A 16 -5.58 21.52 -10.31
N PHE A 17 -5.15 20.26 -10.25
CA PHE A 17 -4.88 19.48 -9.02
C PHE A 17 -3.39 19.15 -8.78
N GLN A 18 -2.73 19.63 -7.71
CA GLN A 18 -1.44 19.07 -7.27
C GLN A 18 -1.17 19.22 -5.76
N ASN A 19 -0.28 18.37 -5.26
CA ASN A 19 0.16 18.15 -3.88
C ASN A 19 0.90 19.34 -3.24
N LEU A 20 0.75 19.54 -1.92
CA LEU A 20 1.72 20.19 -1.01
C LEU A 20 1.27 20.09 0.47
N ASP A 21 2.18 19.60 1.32
CA ASP A 21 2.09 19.51 2.78
C ASP A 21 2.52 20.82 3.45
N GLU A 22 1.62 21.81 3.67
CA GLU A 22 1.86 22.89 4.66
C GLU A 22 0.66 23.84 4.89
N TYR A 23 -0.52 23.36 5.33
CA TYR A 23 -1.67 24.28 5.54
C TYR A 23 -2.60 23.93 6.71
N ALA A 24 -2.05 23.47 7.84
CA ALA A 24 -2.83 23.09 9.01
C ALA A 24 -2.95 24.17 10.12
N SER A 25 -2.57 25.43 9.89
CA SER A 25 -2.47 26.41 10.98
C SER A 25 -3.31 27.69 10.87
N SER A 26 -4.21 27.84 9.88
CA SER A 26 -5.00 29.08 9.70
C SER A 26 -6.48 28.99 10.10
N LEU A 27 -6.95 27.85 10.61
CA LEU A 27 -8.40 27.62 10.82
C LEU A 27 -8.90 28.03 12.22
N SER A 28 -8.65 29.27 12.66
CA SER A 28 -9.26 29.79 13.90
C SER A 28 -9.31 31.32 13.97
N ASP A 29 -10.10 31.96 13.11
CA ASP A 29 -10.60 33.31 13.41
C ASP A 29 -12.04 33.54 12.90
N PRO A 30 -13.07 33.53 13.77
CA PRO A 30 -14.48 33.61 13.36
C PRO A 30 -15.02 35.04 13.24
N LYS A 31 -14.20 36.10 13.20
CA LYS A 31 -14.68 37.50 13.28
C LYS A 31 -14.38 38.40 12.09
N GLY A 32 -13.98 37.85 10.95
CA GLY A 32 -13.60 38.60 9.74
C GLY A 32 -14.57 38.59 8.56
N CYS A 33 -15.90 38.46 8.73
CA CYS A 33 -16.85 38.52 7.61
C CYS A 33 -17.13 39.96 7.13
N HIS A 34 -16.12 40.66 6.62
CA HIS A 34 -16.29 41.99 6.02
C HIS A 34 -16.61 41.88 4.51
N LYS A 35 -17.90 42.05 4.18
CA LYS A 35 -18.50 42.41 2.87
C LYS A 35 -17.83 41.90 1.57
N SER A 36 -18.22 40.71 1.12
CA SER A 36 -18.21 40.32 -0.30
C SER A 36 -19.57 40.62 -0.95
N SER A 37 -19.89 41.90 -1.15
CA SER A 37 -21.09 42.27 -1.93
C SER A 37 -20.88 42.19 -3.44
N GLN A 38 -19.63 42.12 -3.89
CA GLN A 38 -19.24 42.15 -5.30
C GLN A 38 -19.32 40.80 -6.01
N LEU A 39 -19.42 39.68 -5.28
CA LEU A 39 -19.59 38.33 -5.83
C LEU A 39 -20.97 37.73 -5.62
N LYS A 40 -21.97 38.59 -5.42
CA LYS A 40 -23.36 38.11 -5.36
C LYS A 40 -23.80 37.52 -6.68
N ASP A 41 -23.28 38.05 -7.77
CA ASP A 41 -23.59 37.67 -9.15
C ASP A 41 -22.29 37.44 -9.93
N LEU A 42 -22.22 36.32 -10.63
CA LEU A 42 -21.14 35.90 -11.52
C LEU A 42 -21.63 35.89 -12.99
N GLN A 43 -22.68 36.64 -13.31
CA GLN A 43 -23.15 36.81 -14.67
C GLN A 43 -22.01 37.25 -15.60
N GLY A 44 -21.83 36.51 -16.70
CA GLY A 44 -20.76 36.75 -17.69
C GLY A 44 -19.44 36.03 -17.41
N TYR A 45 -19.27 35.42 -16.24
CA TYR A 45 -18.12 34.57 -15.96
C TYR A 45 -18.37 33.14 -16.44
N VAL A 46 -17.31 32.52 -16.96
CA VAL A 46 -17.29 31.10 -17.38
C VAL A 46 -16.36 30.34 -16.45
N LEU A 47 -16.93 29.53 -15.56
CA LEU A 47 -16.14 28.67 -14.68
C LEU A 47 -15.66 27.45 -15.47
N GLN A 48 -14.35 27.20 -15.45
CA GLN A 48 -13.75 26.02 -16.08
C GLN A 48 -13.02 25.19 -15.03
N THR A 49 -13.35 23.89 -14.96
CA THR A 49 -12.69 22.96 -14.05
C THR A 49 -11.88 21.94 -14.83
N SER A 50 -10.76 21.48 -14.27
CA SER A 50 -10.02 20.35 -14.81
C SER A 50 -9.55 19.47 -13.68
N PHE A 51 -9.52 18.15 -13.89
CA PHE A 51 -9.30 17.17 -12.82
C PHE A 51 -8.45 15.98 -13.25
N ILE A 52 -7.75 15.35 -12.32
CA ILE A 52 -7.05 14.09 -12.60
C ILE A 52 -8.05 12.94 -12.40
N PRO A 53 -8.45 12.20 -13.46
CA PRO A 53 -9.51 11.20 -13.34
C PRO A 53 -9.18 10.04 -12.38
N SER A 54 -7.90 9.73 -12.17
CA SER A 54 -7.47 8.69 -11.22
C SER A 54 -7.66 9.12 -9.76
N GLU A 55 -7.41 10.40 -9.47
CA GLU A 55 -7.38 10.91 -8.09
C GLU A 55 -8.70 11.54 -7.65
N ALA A 56 -9.41 12.22 -8.55
CA ALA A 56 -10.58 13.01 -8.19
C ALA A 56 -11.91 12.39 -8.63
N ASP A 57 -13.00 12.71 -7.91
CA ASP A 57 -14.35 12.32 -8.32
C ASP A 57 -15.02 13.45 -9.10
N MET A 58 -15.18 13.24 -10.42
CA MET A 58 -15.83 14.21 -11.30
C MET A 58 -17.22 14.60 -10.82
N ARG A 59 -17.97 13.70 -10.17
CA ARG A 59 -19.33 14.00 -9.71
C ARG A 59 -19.32 15.02 -8.59
N VAL A 60 -18.41 14.86 -7.63
CA VAL A 60 -18.26 15.80 -6.50
C VAL A 60 -17.92 17.19 -7.03
N ILE A 61 -16.91 17.27 -7.90
CA ILE A 61 -16.48 18.54 -8.50
C ILE A 61 -17.62 19.18 -9.30
N HIS A 62 -18.27 18.39 -10.16
CA HIS A 62 -19.37 18.87 -10.99
C HIS A 62 -20.53 19.39 -10.15
N THR A 63 -20.93 18.67 -9.09
CA THR A 63 -22.02 19.10 -8.21
C THR A 63 -21.68 20.42 -7.51
N ILE A 64 -20.47 20.55 -6.95
CA ILE A 64 -20.03 21.80 -6.29
C ILE A 64 -20.09 22.96 -7.29
N MET A 65 -19.52 22.76 -8.48
CA MET A 65 -19.40 23.82 -9.50
C MET A 65 -20.76 24.19 -10.07
N GLN A 66 -21.62 23.20 -10.31
CA GLN A 66 -22.98 23.41 -10.74
C GLN A 66 -23.77 24.23 -9.71
N THR A 67 -23.66 23.91 -8.41
CA THR A 67 -24.31 24.69 -7.34
C THR A 67 -23.81 26.13 -7.32
N ILE A 68 -22.50 26.37 -7.42
CA ILE A 68 -21.94 27.73 -7.50
C ILE A 68 -22.53 28.47 -8.72
N THR A 69 -22.57 27.82 -9.88
CA THR A 69 -23.09 28.45 -11.11
C THR A 69 -24.58 28.76 -11.03
N SER A 70 -25.39 27.86 -10.46
CA SER A 70 -26.83 28.07 -10.35
C SER A 70 -27.19 29.15 -9.33
N GLU A 71 -26.47 29.23 -8.21
CA GLU A 71 -26.76 30.22 -7.16
C GLU A 71 -26.21 31.61 -7.48
N ARG A 72 -25.22 31.71 -8.38
CA ARG A 72 -24.54 32.96 -8.72
C ARG A 72 -24.71 33.37 -10.18
N ASN A 73 -25.65 32.78 -10.92
CA ASN A 73 -25.89 33.06 -12.35
C ASN A 73 -24.62 32.98 -13.23
N ALA A 74 -23.64 32.14 -12.85
CA ALA A 74 -22.44 31.93 -13.65
C ALA A 74 -22.73 30.94 -14.78
N SER A 75 -21.90 30.95 -15.83
CA SER A 75 -21.90 29.88 -16.82
C SER A 75 -20.82 28.84 -16.49
N PHE A 76 -21.12 27.56 -16.71
CA PHE A 76 -20.20 26.46 -16.45
C PHE A 76 -19.74 25.81 -17.75
N ARG A 77 -18.43 25.69 -17.96
CA ARG A 77 -17.86 24.91 -19.06
C ARG A 77 -17.53 23.51 -18.58
N GLN A 78 -17.82 22.51 -19.41
CA GLN A 78 -17.60 21.11 -19.06
C GLN A 78 -16.18 20.85 -18.54
N SER A 79 -16.12 20.15 -17.41
CA SER A 79 -14.87 19.73 -16.79
C SER A 79 -14.12 18.76 -17.70
N PHE A 80 -12.81 18.92 -17.83
CA PHE A 80 -11.97 18.01 -18.62
C PHE A 80 -10.91 17.32 -17.77
N GLY A 81 -10.56 16.10 -18.15
CA GLY A 81 -9.51 15.34 -17.49
C GLY A 81 -8.13 15.86 -17.87
N LEU A 82 -7.24 16.04 -16.90
CA LEU A 82 -5.82 16.30 -17.11
C LEU A 82 -5.00 15.06 -16.80
N GLN A 83 -3.93 14.83 -17.56
CA GLN A 83 -2.88 13.93 -17.14
C GLN A 83 -1.95 14.64 -16.15
N ALA A 84 -1.29 13.88 -15.27
CA ALA A 84 -0.35 14.45 -14.31
C ALA A 84 0.80 15.24 -14.98
N SER A 85 1.22 14.83 -16.18
CA SER A 85 2.22 15.56 -16.98
C SER A 85 1.71 16.91 -17.48
N ASP A 86 0.46 16.98 -17.93
CA ASP A 86 -0.16 18.25 -18.37
C ASP A 86 -0.22 19.25 -17.22
N LEU A 87 -0.34 18.71 -16.02
CA LEU A 87 -0.42 19.47 -14.80
C LEU A 87 0.88 20.16 -14.43
N LEU A 88 2.01 19.46 -14.57
CA LEU A 88 3.35 20.03 -14.42
C LEU A 88 3.62 21.11 -15.48
N ASN A 89 3.13 20.90 -16.71
CA ASN A 89 3.23 21.91 -17.76
C ASN A 89 2.37 23.15 -17.45
N LEU A 90 1.20 22.96 -16.84
CA LEU A 90 0.37 24.07 -16.40
C LEU A 90 0.97 24.78 -15.18
N SER A 91 1.54 24.05 -14.21
CA SER A 91 2.15 24.64 -13.03
C SER A 91 3.36 25.52 -13.37
N THR A 92 4.18 25.06 -14.30
CA THR A 92 5.29 25.85 -14.85
C THR A 92 4.80 27.06 -15.64
N SER A 93 3.75 26.92 -16.46
CA SER A 93 3.17 28.04 -17.22
C SER A 93 2.58 29.14 -16.34
N PHE A 94 1.97 28.78 -15.21
CA PHE A 94 1.37 29.72 -14.26
C PHE A 94 2.28 30.10 -13.08
N ASN A 95 3.58 29.79 -13.14
CA ASN A 95 4.56 30.09 -12.08
C ASN A 95 4.07 29.69 -10.67
N TRP A 96 3.37 28.57 -10.54
CA TRP A 96 2.83 28.08 -9.27
C TRP A 96 1.87 29.04 -8.53
N GLN A 97 1.24 29.98 -9.25
CA GLN A 97 0.27 30.91 -8.67
C GLN A 97 -1.10 30.25 -8.49
N PHE A 98 -1.19 29.32 -7.54
CA PHE A 98 -2.43 28.62 -7.21
C PHE A 98 -2.82 28.83 -5.75
N THR A 99 -4.13 28.93 -5.48
CA THR A 99 -4.64 28.79 -4.11
C THR A 99 -5.14 27.36 -3.91
N LEU A 100 -4.55 26.65 -2.95
CA LEU A 100 -4.94 25.27 -2.61
C LEU A 100 -6.01 25.29 -1.52
N LEU A 101 -7.15 24.64 -1.78
CA LEU A 101 -8.22 24.43 -0.82
C LEU A 101 -8.41 22.94 -0.53
N SER A 102 -8.52 22.57 0.75
CA SER A 102 -8.74 21.19 1.17
C SER A 102 -10.23 20.81 1.14
N LEU A 103 -10.57 19.78 0.39
CA LEU A 103 -11.87 19.15 0.28
C LEU A 103 -11.99 17.95 1.24
N GLY A 104 -12.25 18.25 2.51
CA GLY A 104 -12.91 17.32 3.44
C GLY A 104 -12.13 16.12 3.96
N PRO A 105 -12.77 15.34 4.85
CA PRO A 105 -12.06 14.35 5.64
C PRO A 105 -11.98 12.99 4.93
N HIS A 106 -10.74 12.50 4.80
CA HIS A 106 -10.34 11.14 5.18
C HIS A 106 -10.47 9.97 4.19
N GLU A 107 -10.91 10.18 2.94
CA GLU A 107 -10.96 9.05 1.98
C GLU A 107 -9.75 8.90 1.05
N TYR A 108 -8.88 9.91 0.94
CA TYR A 108 -7.69 9.83 0.09
C TYR A 108 -6.47 9.43 0.92
N ALA A 109 -6.51 8.20 1.44
CA ALA A 109 -5.30 7.58 1.95
C ALA A 109 -4.44 7.08 0.79
N THR A 110 -3.12 7.14 0.96
CA THR A 110 -2.19 6.39 0.10
C THR A 110 -2.17 4.95 0.57
N CYS A 111 -2.41 4.04 -0.36
CA CYS A 111 -2.34 2.61 -0.17
C CYS A 111 -1.09 2.05 -0.86
N PHE A 112 -0.53 1.00 -0.28
CA PHE A 112 0.57 0.26 -0.89
C PHE A 112 0.05 -0.97 -1.62
N LEU A 113 0.54 -1.15 -2.83
CA LEU A 113 0.40 -2.37 -3.60
C LEU A 113 1.65 -3.18 -3.43
N VAL A 114 1.50 -4.29 -2.75
CA VAL A 114 2.60 -5.18 -2.42
C VAL A 114 2.44 -6.46 -3.22
N PRO A 115 3.55 -7.06 -3.68
CA PRO A 115 3.47 -8.37 -4.31
C PRO A 115 2.87 -9.38 -3.30
N ARG A 116 2.07 -10.32 -3.80
CA ARG A 116 1.54 -11.38 -2.94
C ARG A 116 2.68 -12.21 -2.36
N ALA A 117 2.53 -12.60 -1.10
CA ALA A 117 3.49 -13.47 -0.45
C ALA A 117 3.60 -14.78 -1.24
N ALA A 118 4.81 -15.11 -1.67
CA ALA A 118 5.07 -16.39 -2.31
C ALA A 118 4.89 -17.54 -1.31
N GLN A 119 4.59 -18.72 -1.82
CA GLN A 119 4.66 -19.94 -1.02
C GLN A 119 6.12 -20.24 -0.70
N ILE A 120 6.37 -20.68 0.52
CA ILE A 120 7.69 -21.10 0.94
C ILE A 120 8.03 -22.41 0.22
N PRO A 121 9.21 -22.54 -0.43
CA PRO A 121 9.59 -23.75 -1.12
C PRO A 121 9.72 -24.93 -0.15
N ILE A 122 9.32 -26.13 -0.58
CA ILE A 122 9.28 -27.35 0.26
C ILE A 122 10.61 -27.64 0.95
N GLY A 123 11.73 -27.42 0.26
CA GLY A 123 13.06 -27.63 0.84
C GLY A 123 13.35 -26.73 2.05
N TYR A 124 12.86 -25.49 2.03
CA TYR A 124 13.00 -24.57 3.17
C TYR A 124 12.10 -24.98 4.33
N ILE A 125 10.93 -25.56 4.04
CA ILE A 125 10.01 -26.09 5.06
C ILE A 125 10.66 -27.21 5.89
N LEU A 126 11.59 -27.98 5.32
CA LEU A 126 12.31 -29.04 6.04
C LEU A 126 13.33 -28.51 7.06
N VAL A 127 13.99 -27.38 6.76
CA VAL A 127 15.03 -26.83 7.66
C VAL A 127 14.43 -25.89 8.71
N LYS A 128 13.31 -25.23 8.37
CA LYS A 128 12.58 -24.28 9.21
C LYS A 128 12.05 -24.79 10.57
N PRO A 129 11.76 -26.09 10.83
CA PRO A 129 11.15 -26.52 12.09
C PRO A 129 11.98 -26.20 13.32
N PHE A 130 13.30 -26.08 13.15
CA PHE A 130 14.23 -25.73 14.20
C PHE A 130 14.99 -24.48 13.83
N ASP A 131 15.12 -23.56 14.80
CA ASP A 131 15.97 -22.40 14.67
C ASP A 131 17.44 -22.80 14.54
N THR A 132 18.26 -21.89 13.99
CA THR A 132 19.69 -22.10 13.84
C THR A 132 20.36 -22.47 15.18
N SER A 133 19.92 -21.87 16.28
CA SER A 133 20.40 -22.20 17.64
C SER A 133 20.13 -23.65 18.00
N THR A 134 18.93 -24.16 17.71
CA THR A 134 18.55 -25.56 17.97
C THR A 134 19.37 -26.52 17.12
N TRP A 135 19.57 -26.23 15.82
CA TRP A 135 20.46 -27.03 14.98
C TRP A 135 21.89 -27.06 15.51
N CYS A 136 22.42 -25.91 15.95
CA CYS A 136 23.73 -25.83 16.60
C CYS A 136 23.78 -26.68 17.87
N CYS A 137 22.74 -26.66 18.72
CA CYS A 137 22.65 -27.50 19.91
C CYS A 137 22.62 -29.01 19.58
N VAL A 138 21.94 -29.41 18.50
CA VAL A 138 21.93 -30.81 18.04
C VAL A 138 23.31 -31.25 17.59
N VAL A 139 24.00 -30.44 16.78
CA VAL A 139 25.38 -30.73 16.35
C VAL A 139 26.31 -30.79 17.56
N LEU A 140 26.22 -29.81 18.46
CA LEU A 140 27.06 -29.73 19.66
C LEU A 140 26.82 -30.95 20.56
N SER A 141 25.56 -31.30 20.85
CA SER A 141 25.26 -32.48 21.67
C SER A 141 25.78 -33.77 21.04
N GLY A 142 25.65 -33.95 19.72
CA GLY A 142 26.26 -35.06 18.98
C GLY A 142 27.78 -35.11 19.16
N THR A 143 28.47 -33.97 19.03
CA THR A 143 29.94 -33.91 19.24
C THR A 143 30.33 -34.27 20.68
N VAL A 144 29.59 -33.80 21.68
CA VAL A 144 29.82 -34.15 23.09
C VAL A 144 29.64 -35.65 23.31
N VAL A 145 28.60 -36.27 22.75
CA VAL A 145 28.39 -37.72 22.86
C VAL A 145 29.54 -38.48 22.19
N VAL A 146 29.99 -38.08 21.00
CA VAL A 146 31.16 -38.69 20.34
C VAL A 146 32.42 -38.57 21.19
N LEU A 147 32.67 -37.42 21.82
CA LEU A 147 33.81 -37.20 22.71
C LEU A 147 33.73 -38.06 23.97
N LEU A 148 32.54 -38.19 24.57
CA LEU A 148 32.31 -39.05 25.73
C LEU A 148 32.52 -40.53 25.37
N LEU A 149 32.00 -40.97 24.22
CA LEU A 149 32.23 -42.34 23.71
C LEU A 149 33.71 -42.58 23.41
N LYS A 150 34.43 -41.59 22.88
CA LYS A 150 35.89 -41.67 22.65
C LYS A 150 36.70 -41.71 23.95
N ARG A 151 36.23 -41.08 25.04
CA ARG A 151 36.98 -41.02 26.30
C ARG A 151 36.71 -42.22 27.20
N PHE A 152 35.46 -42.69 27.24
CA PHE A 152 35.01 -43.73 28.17
C PHE A 152 34.68 -45.07 27.49
N GLY A 153 34.62 -45.11 26.15
CA GLY A 153 34.28 -46.30 25.38
C GLY A 153 35.49 -47.21 25.15
N GLN A 154 35.62 -48.26 25.96
CA GLN A 154 36.71 -49.25 25.84
C GLN A 154 36.81 -49.90 24.44
N SER A 155 35.69 -50.03 23.73
CA SER A 155 35.62 -50.64 22.37
C SER A 155 35.95 -49.65 21.24
N VAL A 156 35.69 -48.35 21.46
CA VAL A 156 35.65 -47.31 20.42
C VAL A 156 36.88 -46.38 20.47
N ASN A 157 37.69 -46.47 21.53
CA ASN A 157 38.85 -45.62 21.84
C ASN A 157 39.89 -45.40 20.71
N ARG A 158 39.90 -46.18 19.63
CA ARG A 158 40.96 -46.12 18.60
C ARG A 158 40.69 -45.17 17.45
N SER A 159 39.45 -44.78 17.13
CA SER A 159 39.20 -43.84 16.02
C SER A 159 37.85 -43.10 16.09
N VAL A 160 37.91 -41.77 15.92
CA VAL A 160 36.75 -40.86 15.83
C VAL A 160 35.71 -41.28 14.77
N PRO A 161 36.07 -41.65 13.52
CA PRO A 161 35.09 -42.03 12.51
C PRO A 161 34.28 -43.28 12.92
N ARG A 162 34.86 -44.18 13.71
CA ARG A 162 34.16 -45.37 14.20
C ARG A 162 33.12 -45.00 15.25
N ALA A 163 33.45 -44.07 16.16
CA ALA A 163 32.49 -43.51 17.12
C ALA A 163 31.32 -42.81 16.41
N LEU A 164 31.60 -42.04 15.37
CA LEU A 164 30.58 -41.37 14.58
C LEU A 164 29.66 -42.38 13.87
N LEU A 165 30.23 -43.40 13.23
CA LEU A 165 29.45 -44.47 12.60
C LEU A 165 28.59 -45.23 13.60
N THR A 166 29.10 -45.54 14.80
CA THR A 166 28.32 -46.19 15.85
C THR A 166 27.16 -45.31 16.33
N LEU A 167 27.39 -43.99 16.46
CA LEU A 167 26.33 -43.05 16.81
C LEU A 167 25.29 -42.96 15.69
N LEU A 168 25.72 -42.86 14.43
CA LEU A 168 24.86 -42.82 13.27
C LEU A 168 24.00 -44.09 13.17
N GLN A 169 24.63 -45.25 13.37
CA GLN A 169 23.95 -46.53 13.45
C GLN A 169 22.94 -46.56 14.59
N CYS A 170 23.24 -46.04 15.78
CA CYS A 170 22.28 -45.99 16.88
C CYS A 170 21.06 -45.09 16.58
N VAL A 171 21.24 -44.04 15.77
CA VAL A 171 20.16 -43.14 15.36
C VAL A 171 19.30 -43.77 14.27
N PHE A 172 19.91 -44.44 13.28
CA PHE A 172 19.20 -45.01 12.12
C PHE A 172 18.78 -46.47 12.28
N SER A 173 19.42 -47.22 13.16
CA SER A 173 19.24 -48.66 13.31
C SER A 173 19.15 -49.00 14.79
N SER A 174 18.14 -49.77 15.17
CA SER A 174 18.01 -50.29 16.53
C SER A 174 19.34 -50.94 16.97
N PRO A 175 19.83 -50.67 18.20
CA PRO A 175 21.20 -50.99 18.59
C PRO A 175 21.52 -52.48 18.47
N ASN A 176 22.32 -52.81 17.45
CA ASN A 176 22.86 -54.16 17.30
C ASN A 176 24.05 -54.36 18.25
N ARG A 177 23.71 -54.82 19.45
CA ARG A 177 24.38 -55.89 20.23
C ARG A 177 25.82 -55.76 20.77
N ILE A 178 26.52 -54.62 20.77
CA ILE A 178 27.92 -54.58 21.28
C ILE A 178 28.24 -53.38 22.21
N SER A 179 27.38 -53.04 23.18
CA SER A 179 27.79 -52.17 24.31
C SER A 179 28.35 -53.03 25.45
N ARG A 180 29.66 -52.92 25.75
CA ARG A 180 30.31 -53.80 26.75
C ARG A 180 30.37 -53.18 28.15
N SER A 181 30.29 -51.85 28.25
CA SER A 181 30.33 -51.11 29.53
C SER A 181 28.95 -50.57 29.95
N HIS A 182 28.64 -50.63 31.25
CA HIS A 182 27.41 -50.06 31.82
C HIS A 182 27.28 -48.55 31.55
N PHE A 183 28.39 -47.81 31.53
CA PHE A 183 28.40 -46.37 31.28
C PHE A 183 28.10 -46.03 29.81
N GLU A 184 28.74 -46.76 28.89
CA GLU A 184 28.49 -46.66 27.45
C GLU A 184 27.01 -46.94 27.14
N ARG A 185 26.44 -47.97 27.77
CA ARG A 185 25.02 -48.31 27.61
C ARG A 185 24.11 -47.17 28.09
N ARG A 186 24.40 -46.54 29.23
CA ARG A 186 23.59 -45.40 29.73
C ARG A 186 23.64 -44.19 28.80
N ILE A 187 24.84 -43.82 28.32
CA ILE A 187 24.99 -42.70 27.37
C ILE A 187 24.22 -42.99 26.08
N LEU A 188 24.36 -44.19 25.52
CA LEU A 188 23.66 -44.58 24.30
C LEU A 188 22.14 -44.60 24.50
N THR A 189 21.64 -45.11 25.63
CA THR A 189 20.20 -45.07 25.95
C THR A 189 19.69 -43.63 26.03
N ILE A 190 20.39 -42.74 26.73
CA ILE A 190 20.00 -41.32 26.82
C ILE A 190 20.00 -40.69 25.42
N CYS A 191 21.06 -40.92 24.64
CA CYS A 191 21.15 -40.42 23.27
C CYS A 191 19.99 -40.91 22.41
N MET A 192 19.62 -42.20 22.48
CA MET A 192 18.49 -42.76 21.72
C MET A 192 17.17 -42.14 22.14
N VAL A 193 16.92 -41.99 23.44
CA VAL A 193 15.68 -41.34 23.94
C VAL A 193 15.63 -39.89 23.49
N SER A 194 16.74 -39.15 23.57
CA SER A 194 16.82 -37.77 23.08
C SER A 194 16.59 -37.68 21.57
N CYS A 195 17.21 -38.56 20.77
CA CYS A 195 16.98 -38.60 19.32
C CYS A 195 15.54 -38.97 18.97
N LEU A 196 14.91 -39.89 19.71
CA LEU A 196 13.51 -40.25 19.52
C LEU A 196 12.59 -39.05 19.77
N VAL A 197 12.76 -38.37 20.91
CA VAL A 197 11.98 -37.16 21.24
C VAL A 197 12.18 -36.07 20.18
N LEU A 198 13.43 -35.85 19.76
CA LEU A 198 13.75 -34.84 18.76
C LEU A 198 13.15 -35.17 17.39
N ALA A 199 13.25 -36.43 16.94
CA ALA A 199 12.64 -36.89 15.71
C ALA A 199 11.11 -36.81 15.74
N SER A 200 10.47 -37.22 16.85
CA SER A 200 9.02 -37.13 17.00
C SER A 200 8.53 -35.68 17.01
N SER A 201 9.24 -34.78 17.69
CA SER A 201 8.90 -33.35 17.68
C SER A 201 9.06 -32.72 16.29
N TYR A 202 10.15 -33.03 15.59
CA TYR A 202 10.38 -32.60 14.22
C TYR A 202 9.29 -33.11 13.27
N GLN A 203 8.94 -34.39 13.34
CA GLN A 203 7.87 -34.98 12.53
C GLN A 203 6.52 -34.28 12.79
N SER A 204 6.19 -34.02 14.06
CA SER A 204 4.95 -33.31 14.42
C SER A 204 4.90 -31.90 13.83
N ILE A 205 5.99 -31.14 13.91
CA ILE A 205 6.08 -29.79 13.32
C ILE A 205 5.98 -29.85 11.79
N ILE A 206 6.68 -30.77 11.14
CA ILE A 206 6.65 -30.94 9.69
C ILE A 206 5.24 -31.29 9.21
N VAL A 207 4.54 -32.21 9.88
CA VAL A 207 3.16 -32.56 9.55
C VAL A 207 2.25 -31.32 9.67
N SER A 208 2.42 -30.54 10.74
CA SER A 208 1.69 -29.27 10.89
C SER A 208 1.98 -28.29 9.75
N LEU A 209 3.24 -28.12 9.36
CA LEU A 209 3.65 -27.21 8.29
C LEU A 209 3.22 -27.69 6.88
N ILE A 210 3.11 -28.99 6.65
CA ILE A 210 2.61 -29.54 5.39
C ILE A 210 1.09 -29.41 5.31
N SER A 211 0.39 -29.59 6.44
CA SER A 211 -1.07 -29.50 6.48
C SER A 211 -1.61 -28.09 6.25
N ASN A 212 -0.80 -27.05 6.52
CA ASN A 212 -1.17 -25.66 6.32
C ASN A 212 -0.11 -24.95 5.46
N PRO A 213 -0.42 -24.54 4.22
CA PRO A 213 0.56 -23.95 3.32
C PRO A 213 1.20 -22.71 3.96
N ALA A 214 2.50 -22.78 4.20
CA ALA A 214 3.26 -21.69 4.78
C ALA A 214 3.60 -20.65 3.70
N PHE A 215 3.15 -19.41 3.91
CA PHE A 215 3.50 -18.27 3.06
C PHE A 215 4.56 -17.40 3.76
N TYR A 216 5.28 -16.60 2.97
CA TYR A 216 6.09 -15.53 3.54
C TYR A 216 5.23 -14.52 4.31
N PRO A 217 5.78 -13.84 5.33
CA PRO A 217 5.03 -12.83 6.07
C PRO A 217 4.51 -11.75 5.12
N GLU A 218 3.28 -11.34 5.37
CA GLU A 218 2.62 -10.31 4.60
C GLU A 218 3.24 -8.93 4.84
N LEU A 219 3.42 -8.16 3.76
CA LEU A 219 3.96 -6.80 3.79
C LEU A 219 2.88 -5.80 4.23
N ASP A 220 2.59 -5.79 5.53
CA ASP A 220 1.55 -4.93 6.15
C ASP A 220 2.10 -3.88 7.12
N THR A 221 3.42 -3.82 7.32
CA THR A 221 4.05 -2.79 8.14
C THR A 221 5.00 -1.94 7.30
N GLU A 222 5.11 -0.67 7.66
CA GLU A 222 5.98 0.30 6.99
C GLU A 222 7.43 -0.20 6.99
N ALA A 223 7.91 -0.69 8.14
CA ALA A 223 9.26 -1.23 8.28
C ALA A 223 9.53 -2.39 7.30
N HIS A 224 8.56 -3.30 7.11
CA HIS A 224 8.72 -4.43 6.18
C HIS A 224 8.69 -4.01 4.71
N ILE A 225 7.81 -3.08 4.35
CA ILE A 225 7.75 -2.53 2.99
C ILE A 225 9.08 -1.82 2.67
N ASN A 226 9.55 -1.00 3.60
CA ASN A 226 10.79 -0.25 3.47
C ASN A 226 12.03 -1.15 3.35
N SER A 227 12.09 -2.24 4.12
CA SER A 227 13.26 -3.14 4.08
C SER A 227 13.27 -4.08 2.88
N SER A 228 12.11 -4.46 2.34
CA SER A 228 11.99 -5.63 1.46
C SER A 228 11.61 -5.28 0.03
N CYS A 229 11.09 -4.08 -0.21
CA CYS A 229 10.48 -3.73 -1.49
C CYS A 229 11.01 -2.40 -2.02
N ALA A 230 11.23 -2.34 -3.34
CA ALA A 230 11.54 -1.09 -4.01
C ALA A 230 10.23 -0.42 -4.45
N LEU A 231 10.05 0.84 -4.07
CA LEU A 231 8.81 1.58 -4.35
C LEU A 231 8.87 2.25 -5.72
N LEU A 232 7.88 1.98 -6.57
CA LEU A 232 7.55 2.80 -7.72
C LEU A 232 6.60 3.90 -7.23
N MET A 233 7.04 5.15 -7.31
CA MET A 233 6.20 6.31 -7.06
C MET A 233 6.25 7.26 -8.25
N GLY A 234 5.16 8.00 -8.46
CA GLY A 234 5.04 8.98 -9.53
C GLY A 234 5.87 10.24 -9.30
N ASN A 235 6.23 10.58 -8.04
CA ASN A 235 7.07 11.72 -7.66
C ASN A 235 7.61 11.56 -6.23
N ASP A 236 8.85 12.01 -5.98
CA ASP A 236 9.60 11.78 -4.74
C ASP A 236 9.10 12.61 -3.54
N ASN A 237 8.35 13.68 -3.79
CA ASN A 237 7.96 14.68 -2.79
C ASN A 237 6.60 14.40 -2.10
N GLU A 238 5.90 13.30 -2.44
CA GLU A 238 4.52 13.06 -1.99
C GLU A 238 4.38 12.23 -0.70
N LEU A 239 5.49 11.82 -0.06
CA LEU A 239 5.48 10.93 1.12
C LEU A 239 5.57 11.64 2.48
N GLY A 240 5.38 12.97 2.54
CA GLY A 240 5.29 13.70 3.82
C GLY A 240 6.45 13.44 4.79
N GLY A 241 7.68 13.31 4.26
CA GLY A 241 8.89 13.12 5.08
C GLY A 241 9.24 11.68 5.46
N MET A 242 8.53 10.66 4.96
CA MET A 242 8.95 9.26 5.16
C MET A 242 10.14 8.90 4.26
N HIS A 243 11.27 8.56 4.89
CA HIS A 243 12.49 8.15 4.19
C HIS A 243 12.49 6.63 3.95
N PHE A 244 12.17 6.25 2.71
CA PHE A 244 12.34 4.88 2.24
C PHE A 244 13.79 4.64 1.82
N ARG A 245 14.37 3.50 2.24
CA ARG A 245 15.79 3.16 2.10
C ARG A 245 16.17 2.80 0.66
N ASN A 246 15.25 2.21 -0.09
CA ASN A 246 15.40 1.89 -1.51
C ASN A 246 14.41 2.74 -2.32
N THR A 247 14.86 3.93 -2.71
CA THR A 247 14.03 4.93 -3.39
C THR A 247 13.80 4.63 -4.87
N PHE A 248 12.57 4.94 -5.29
CA PHE A 248 12.08 5.27 -6.63
C PHE A 248 12.74 4.53 -7.79
N VAL A 249 12.18 3.36 -8.07
CA VAL A 249 12.50 2.60 -9.28
C VAL A 249 11.92 3.38 -10.46
N ASP A 250 12.77 3.79 -11.41
CA ASP A 250 12.31 4.36 -12.67
C ASP A 250 11.35 3.38 -13.37
N ARG A 251 10.43 3.87 -14.20
CA ARG A 251 9.47 3.00 -14.92
C ARG A 251 10.19 1.90 -15.70
N ALA A 252 11.41 2.17 -16.18
CA ALA A 252 12.24 1.22 -16.91
C ALA A 252 12.77 0.06 -16.05
N SER A 253 12.92 0.23 -14.75
CA SER A 253 13.45 -0.78 -13.83
C SER A 253 12.37 -1.49 -13.01
N PHE A 254 11.09 -1.14 -13.20
CA PHE A 254 9.96 -1.78 -12.55
C PHE A 254 9.85 -3.27 -12.94
N LYS A 255 9.85 -4.14 -11.93
CA LYS A 255 9.70 -5.58 -12.11
C LYS A 255 8.40 -6.05 -11.49
N ALA A 256 7.44 -6.42 -12.36
CA ALA A 256 6.15 -6.95 -11.95
C ALA A 256 6.30 -8.14 -10.98
N GLY A 257 5.61 -8.10 -9.85
CA GLY A 257 5.63 -9.13 -8.82
C GLY A 257 6.78 -9.05 -7.82
N SER A 258 7.65 -8.05 -7.91
CA SER A 258 8.76 -7.86 -6.94
C SER A 258 8.89 -6.43 -6.43
N SER A 259 8.48 -5.44 -7.21
CA SER A 259 8.44 -4.03 -6.80
C SER A 259 7.10 -3.70 -6.14
N CYS A 260 7.06 -2.68 -5.29
CA CYS A 260 5.84 -2.20 -4.66
C CYS A 260 5.39 -0.91 -5.34
N VAL A 261 4.09 -0.64 -5.35
CA VAL A 261 3.54 0.60 -5.92
C VAL A 261 2.83 1.37 -4.83
N CYS A 262 3.17 2.64 -4.65
CA CYS A 262 2.41 3.52 -3.77
C CYS A 262 1.48 4.39 -4.61
N SER A 263 0.19 4.36 -4.30
CA SER A 263 -0.82 5.13 -5.03
C SER A 263 -2.00 5.45 -4.12
N SER A 264 -2.97 6.22 -4.60
CA SER A 264 -4.19 6.43 -3.84
C SER A 264 -4.98 5.12 -3.71
N CYS A 265 -5.69 4.95 -2.59
CA CYS A 265 -6.51 3.76 -2.36
C CYS A 265 -7.63 3.58 -3.40
N ARG A 266 -7.91 4.58 -4.27
CA ARG A 266 -8.84 4.42 -5.40
C ARG A 266 -8.32 3.48 -6.48
N LEU A 267 -7.01 3.25 -6.54
CA LEU A 267 -6.40 2.29 -7.47
C LEU A 267 -6.91 0.85 -7.22
N GLU A 268 -7.51 0.56 -6.06
CA GLU A 268 -8.24 -0.69 -5.81
C GLU A 268 -9.23 -1.02 -6.93
N ARG A 269 -9.93 -0.01 -7.46
CA ARG A 269 -10.91 -0.20 -8.55
C ARG A 269 -10.22 -0.66 -9.82
N PHE A 270 -9.14 0.02 -10.20
CA PHE A 270 -8.37 -0.32 -11.39
C PHE A 270 -7.84 -1.75 -11.33
N ILE A 271 -7.35 -2.17 -10.16
CA ILE A 271 -6.85 -3.53 -9.95
C ILE A 271 -7.97 -4.55 -10.03
N ARG A 272 -9.14 -4.24 -9.46
CA ARG A 272 -10.32 -5.10 -9.55
C ARG A 272 -10.75 -5.33 -10.99
N ASP A 273 -10.67 -4.30 -11.83
CA ASP A 273 -11.01 -4.37 -13.25
C ASP A 273 -9.95 -5.14 -14.08
N HIS A 274 -8.74 -5.33 -13.54
CA HIS A 274 -7.63 -6.02 -14.19
C HIS A 274 -7.21 -7.27 -13.38
N PRO A 275 -7.92 -8.42 -13.52
CA PRO A 275 -7.68 -9.60 -12.70
C PRO A 275 -6.25 -10.16 -12.81
N GLN A 276 -5.57 -9.93 -13.93
CA GLN A 276 -4.16 -10.32 -14.12
C GLN A 276 -3.21 -9.63 -13.13
N ILE A 277 -3.56 -8.44 -12.64
CA ILE A 277 -2.77 -7.71 -11.64
C ILE A 277 -3.06 -8.26 -10.24
N THR A 278 -4.30 -8.67 -9.96
CA THR A 278 -4.71 -9.21 -8.65
C THR A 278 -4.04 -10.55 -8.29
N THR A 279 -3.56 -11.30 -9.28
CA THR A 279 -2.81 -12.55 -9.04
C THR A 279 -1.40 -12.28 -8.54
N LEU A 280 -0.79 -11.16 -8.97
CA LEU A 280 0.57 -10.76 -8.61
C LEU A 280 0.61 -9.84 -7.41
N TYR A 281 -0.39 -8.99 -7.25
CA TYR A 281 -0.42 -7.92 -6.26
C TYR A 281 -1.62 -8.06 -5.31
N ARG A 282 -1.41 -7.57 -4.09
CA ARG A 282 -2.49 -7.29 -3.14
C ARG A 282 -2.31 -5.89 -2.59
N ILE A 283 -3.40 -5.33 -2.09
CA ILE A 283 -3.37 -4.07 -1.35
C ILE A 283 -2.94 -4.39 0.08
N SER A 284 -1.93 -3.70 0.55
CA SER A 284 -1.46 -3.76 1.94
C SER A 284 -2.52 -3.17 2.87
N ASN A 285 -2.62 -3.71 4.07
CA ASN A 285 -3.44 -3.11 5.13
C ASN A 285 -2.85 -1.80 5.64
N LEU A 286 -1.57 -1.54 5.36
CA LEU A 286 -0.93 -0.28 5.66
C LEU A 286 -1.55 0.84 4.83
N ARG A 287 -2.16 1.79 5.54
CA ARG A 287 -2.64 3.05 4.99
C ARG A 287 -1.84 4.16 5.62
N MET A 288 -1.28 5.04 4.81
CA MET A 288 -0.66 6.24 5.37
C MET A 288 -1.74 7.26 5.73
N HIS A 289 -1.31 8.35 6.34
CA HIS A 289 -2.21 9.41 6.78
C HIS A 289 -3.15 9.84 5.64
N PRO A 290 -4.44 10.03 5.95
CA PRO A 290 -5.38 10.51 4.96
C PRO A 290 -4.94 11.90 4.49
N PHE A 291 -4.75 12.05 3.19
CA PHE A 291 -4.57 13.35 2.57
C PHE A 291 -5.94 13.92 2.20
N PRO A 292 -6.17 15.23 2.38
CA PRO A 292 -7.37 15.86 1.85
C PRO A 292 -7.29 15.90 0.32
N MET A 293 -8.44 15.81 -0.37
CA MET A 293 -8.46 16.20 -1.78
C MET A 293 -8.13 17.69 -1.84
N LEU A 294 -7.24 18.10 -2.75
CA LEU A 294 -6.89 19.50 -2.93
C LEU A 294 -7.57 20.06 -4.19
N LEU A 295 -8.09 21.27 -4.09
CA LEU A 295 -8.61 22.06 -5.20
C LEU A 295 -7.67 23.24 -5.42
N ALA A 296 -6.96 23.30 -6.55
CA ALA A 296 -6.12 24.46 -6.87
C ALA A 296 -6.85 25.43 -7.80
N LEU A 297 -6.96 26.67 -7.33
CA LEU A 297 -7.56 27.80 -8.04
C LEU A 297 -6.46 28.58 -8.77
N VAL A 298 -6.55 28.66 -10.11
CA VAL A 298 -5.52 29.28 -10.98
C VAL A 298 -5.60 30.81 -11.00
N ASP A 299 -6.63 31.41 -10.40
CA ASP A 299 -6.75 32.86 -10.30
C ASP A 299 -6.35 33.35 -8.90
N ALA A 300 -5.05 33.28 -8.60
CA ALA A 300 -4.50 33.79 -7.34
C ALA A 300 -4.72 35.31 -7.17
N HIS A 301 -4.97 36.03 -8.27
CA HIS A 301 -5.20 37.47 -8.28
C HIS A 301 -6.64 37.87 -7.96
N TYR A 302 -7.54 36.92 -7.71
CA TYR A 302 -8.91 37.21 -7.32
C TYR A 302 -9.31 36.56 -5.98
N PRO A 303 -8.76 37.05 -4.84
CA PRO A 303 -9.07 36.56 -3.49
C PRO A 303 -10.57 36.42 -3.16
N PRO A 304 -11.48 37.32 -3.65
CA PRO A 304 -12.90 37.18 -3.38
C PRO A 304 -13.48 35.85 -3.89
N PHE A 305 -13.02 35.35 -5.04
CA PHE A 305 -13.52 34.09 -5.60
C PHE A 305 -13.02 32.88 -4.81
N ASN A 306 -11.77 32.94 -4.31
CA ASN A 306 -11.23 31.90 -3.45
C ASN A 306 -12.07 31.77 -2.17
N ALA A 307 -12.41 32.90 -1.54
CA ALA A 307 -13.28 32.92 -0.35
C ALA A 307 -14.70 32.40 -0.66
N LEU A 308 -15.23 32.69 -1.87
CA LEU A 308 -16.52 32.16 -2.31
C LEU A 308 -16.46 30.63 -2.44
N VAL A 309 -15.46 30.11 -3.15
CA VAL A 309 -15.28 28.66 -3.33
C VAL A 309 -15.10 28.00 -1.97
N GLU A 310 -14.20 28.51 -1.13
CA GLU A 310 -13.97 28.04 0.23
C GLU A 310 -15.26 28.00 1.06
N PHE A 311 -16.10 29.02 0.99
CA PHE A 311 -17.40 29.05 1.65
C PHE A 311 -18.31 27.89 1.19
N TYR A 312 -18.43 27.65 -0.11
CA TYR A 312 -19.22 26.53 -0.62
C TYR A 312 -18.61 25.19 -0.21
N LEU A 313 -17.28 25.05 -0.28
CA LEU A 313 -16.62 23.83 0.15
C LEU A 313 -16.90 23.53 1.62
N ALA A 314 -16.70 24.51 2.51
CA ALA A 314 -17.00 24.37 3.92
C ALA A 314 -18.45 23.94 4.16
N ARG A 315 -19.43 24.56 3.48
CA ARG A 315 -20.85 24.18 3.58
C ARG A 315 -21.14 22.77 3.10
N PHE A 316 -20.53 22.33 2.00
CA PHE A 316 -20.69 20.97 1.49
C PHE A 316 -20.11 19.92 2.44
N LEU A 317 -19.01 20.26 3.12
CA LEU A 317 -18.37 19.43 4.13
C LEU A 317 -19.20 19.36 5.41
N GLU A 318 -19.62 20.50 5.94
CA GLU A 318 -20.52 20.60 7.11
C GLU A 318 -21.82 19.84 6.89
N ALA A 319 -22.39 19.91 5.68
CA ALA A 319 -23.61 19.20 5.31
C ALA A 319 -23.42 17.71 5.02
N GLY A 320 -22.19 17.20 5.01
CA GLY A 320 -21.87 15.79 4.70
C GLY A 320 -22.21 15.38 3.26
N ILE A 321 -22.43 16.34 2.35
CA ILE A 321 -22.84 16.08 0.97
C ILE A 321 -21.71 15.40 0.19
N THR A 322 -20.47 15.80 0.43
CA THR A 322 -19.28 15.19 -0.22
C THR A 322 -19.16 13.70 0.11
N GLY A 323 -19.29 13.34 1.38
CA GLY A 323 -19.26 11.95 1.83
C GLY A 323 -20.40 11.13 1.23
N LYS A 324 -21.61 11.70 1.18
CA LYS A 324 -22.77 11.05 0.54
C LYS A 324 -22.53 10.81 -0.97
N LEU A 325 -22.06 11.82 -1.71
CA LEU A 325 -21.79 11.70 -3.14
C LEU A 325 -20.73 10.63 -3.45
N LEU A 326 -19.69 10.54 -2.61
CA LEU A 326 -18.67 9.50 -2.72
C LEU A 326 -19.23 8.09 -2.44
N SER A 327 -20.07 7.96 -1.40
CA SER A 327 -20.73 6.70 -1.04
C SER A 327 -21.72 6.24 -2.13
N ASP A 328 -22.56 7.15 -2.63
CA ASP A 328 -23.52 6.87 -3.70
C ASP A 328 -22.82 6.48 -5.01
N GLY A 329 -21.64 7.07 -5.26
CA GLY A 329 -20.73 6.64 -6.32
C GLY A 329 -20.33 5.18 -6.20
N LYS A 330 -19.90 4.75 -5.01
CA LYS A 330 -19.51 3.34 -4.72
C LYS A 330 -20.70 2.38 -4.89
N LEU A 331 -21.89 2.76 -4.44
CA LEU A 331 -23.10 1.92 -4.53
C LEU A 331 -23.56 1.70 -5.98
N LYS A 332 -23.60 2.76 -6.80
CA LYS A 332 -23.98 2.63 -8.23
C LYS A 332 -23.01 1.70 -8.98
N LEU A 333 -21.72 1.79 -8.69
CA LEU A 333 -20.71 0.91 -9.29
C LEU A 333 -20.91 -0.55 -8.86
N SER A 334 -21.12 -0.80 -7.57
CA SER A 334 -21.37 -2.14 -7.04
C SER A 334 -22.62 -2.79 -7.68
N ASN A 335 -23.68 -2.02 -7.90
CA ASN A 335 -24.89 -2.52 -8.55
C ASN A 335 -24.68 -2.83 -10.04
N ASN A 336 -23.96 -1.96 -10.76
CA ASN A 336 -23.60 -2.20 -12.16
C ASN A 336 -22.74 -3.46 -12.32
N GLU A 337 -21.78 -3.67 -11.41
CA GLU A 337 -20.93 -4.86 -11.42
C GLU A 337 -21.74 -6.14 -11.18
N LYS A 338 -22.67 -6.12 -10.21
CA LYS A 338 -23.60 -7.24 -9.96
C LYS A 338 -24.49 -7.51 -11.18
N HIS A 339 -24.95 -6.47 -11.86
CA HIS A 339 -25.77 -6.62 -13.06
C HIS A 339 -24.96 -7.22 -14.21
N ALA A 340 -23.74 -6.72 -14.47
CA ALA A 340 -22.85 -7.26 -15.49
C ALA A 340 -22.49 -8.74 -15.26
N ARG A 341 -22.25 -9.14 -14.00
CA ARG A 341 -22.02 -10.56 -13.65
C ARG A 341 -23.23 -11.45 -13.92
N ARG A 342 -24.45 -10.96 -13.65
CA ARG A 342 -25.69 -11.72 -13.96
C ARG A 342 -25.85 -11.90 -15.47
N VAL A 343 -25.63 -10.84 -16.25
CA VAL A 343 -25.73 -10.89 -17.72
C VAL A 343 -24.66 -11.84 -18.31
N ALA A 344 -23.47 -11.89 -17.73
CA ALA A 344 -22.42 -12.83 -18.18
C ALA A 344 -22.67 -14.30 -17.79
N GLN A 345 -23.48 -14.55 -16.75
CA GLN A 345 -23.79 -15.91 -16.28
C GLN A 345 -24.97 -16.55 -17.03
N ASP A 346 -25.81 -15.76 -17.71
CA ASP A 346 -26.89 -16.24 -18.59
C ASP A 346 -26.63 -15.84 -20.07
N PRO A 347 -25.66 -16.46 -20.76
CA PRO A 347 -25.38 -16.17 -22.17
C PRO A 347 -26.41 -16.77 -23.15
N ALA A 348 -27.46 -17.43 -22.65
CA ALA A 348 -28.49 -18.10 -23.45
C ALA A 348 -29.89 -17.66 -23.03
N GLY A 349 -30.29 -16.49 -23.53
CA GLY A 349 -31.65 -15.97 -23.50
C GLY A 349 -31.98 -15.35 -24.83
#